data_AF-A0A9Y2JH78-F1
#
_entry.id   AF-A0A9Y2JH78-F1
#
_cell.length_a   1.000
_cell.length_b   1.000
_cell.length_c   1.000
_cell.angle_alpha   90.00
_cell.angle_beta   90.00
_cell.angle_gamma   90.00
#
_symmetry.space_group_name_H-M   'P 1'
#
loop_
_entity.id
_entity.type
_entity.pdbx_description
1 polymer ?
#
loop_
_entity_poly.entity_id
_entity_poly.type
_entity_poly.pdbx_seq_one_letter_code
_entity_poly.pdbx_strand_id
1 'polypeptide(L)' 'MQILARQCVTADGYVTTPDGWPPQVIDPAHGPGSHGVREFVAGCEAVLMGRTTFEPALTAGRGRT' A
#
# COMPACT_ATOMS: atom_id res chain seq x y z
N MET A 1 11.16 18.58 -10.36
CA MET A 1 9.99 18.02 -9.66
C MET A 1 9.51 16.80 -10.42
N GLN A 2 9.35 15.66 -9.75
CA GLN A 2 8.88 14.41 -10.35
C GLN A 2 7.72 13.87 -9.52
N ILE A 3 6.74 13.25 -10.19
CA ILE A 3 5.68 12.50 -9.54
C ILE A 3 6.03 11.03 -9.70
N LEU A 4 6.32 10.36 -8.58
CA LEU A 4 6.66 8.95 -8.55
C LEU A 4 5.46 8.15 -8.04
N ALA A 5 5.18 7.02 -8.66
CA ALA A 5 4.12 6.11 -8.25
C ALA A 5 4.71 4.71 -7.97
N ARG A 6 4.34 4.16 -6.82
CA ARG A 6 4.61 2.76 -6.45
C ARG A 6 3.30 2.14 -6.00
N GLN A 7 2.90 1.05 -6.63
CA GLN A 7 1.65 0.36 -6.32
C GLN A 7 1.89 -1.15 -6.23
N CYS A 8 1.08 -1.82 -5.40
CA CYS A 8 0.94 -3.26 -5.44
C CYS A 8 -0.31 -3.56 -6.27
N VAL A 9 -0.18 -4.49 -7.21
CA VAL A 9 -1.24 -4.85 -8.14
C VAL A 9 -1.22 -6.37 -8.32
N THR A 10 -2.40 -6.96 -8.47
CA THR A 10 -2.51 -8.37 -8.88
C THR A 10 -2.00 -8.55 -10.31
N ALA A 11 -1.71 -9.80 -10.70
CA ALA A 11 -1.23 -10.11 -12.05
C ALA A 11 -2.23 -9.73 -13.16
N ASP A 12 -3.52 -9.67 -12.82
CA ASP A 12 -4.63 -9.26 -13.70
C ASP A 12 -5.01 -7.77 -13.57
N GLY A 13 -4.24 -6.97 -12.83
CA GLY A 13 -4.31 -5.51 -12.90
C GLY A 13 -5.17 -4.81 -11.85
N TYR A 14 -5.59 -5.50 -10.78
CA TYR A 14 -6.40 -4.91 -9.71
C TYR A 14 -5.54 -4.42 -8.54
N VAL A 15 -5.88 -3.23 -8.03
CA VAL A 15 -5.21 -2.59 -6.87
C VAL A 15 -5.94 -2.84 -5.54
N THR A 16 -7.07 -3.57 -5.58
CA THR A 16 -7.86 -3.97 -4.43
C THR A 16 -8.50 -5.34 -4.67
N THR A 17 -8.73 -6.10 -3.60
CA THR A 17 -9.59 -7.29 -3.61
C THR A 17 -11.06 -6.89 -3.75
N PRO A 18 -11.98 -7.83 -4.03
CA PRO A 18 -13.43 -7.57 -4.03
C PRO A 18 -13.95 -6.98 -2.71
N ASP A 19 -13.31 -7.30 -1.59
CA ASP A 19 -13.65 -6.77 -0.25
C ASP A 19 -13.02 -5.39 0.03
N GLY A 20 -12.36 -4.79 -0.95
CA GLY A 20 -11.76 -3.44 -0.85
C GLY A 20 -10.40 -3.38 -0.16
N TRP A 21 -9.76 -4.52 0.11
CA TRP A 21 -8.43 -4.57 0.73
C TRP A 21 -7.32 -4.44 -0.31
N PRO A 22 -6.20 -3.76 0.00
CA PRO A 22 -5.02 -3.79 -0.87
C PRO A 22 -4.51 -5.23 -1.08
N PRO A 23 -4.06 -5.61 -2.29
CA PRO A 23 -3.68 -6.99 -2.61
C PRO A 23 -2.56 -7.52 -1.73
N GLN A 24 -1.64 -6.65 -1.30
CA GLN A 24 -0.54 -7.05 -0.43
C GLN A 24 -0.97 -7.46 0.99
N VAL A 25 -2.21 -7.17 1.40
CA VAL A 25 -2.74 -7.61 2.71
C VAL A 25 -3.12 -9.09 2.70
N ILE A 26 -3.50 -9.62 1.54
CA ILE A 26 -3.90 -11.03 1.37
C ILE A 26 -2.77 -11.91 0.82
N ASP A 27 -1.68 -11.31 0.36
CA ASP A 27 -0.50 -12.03 -0.14
C ASP A 27 0.32 -12.59 1.04
N PRO A 28 0.39 -13.93 1.21
CA PRO A 28 1.12 -14.54 2.32
C PRO A 28 2.64 -14.33 2.24
N ALA A 29 3.18 -13.96 1.08
CA ALA A 29 4.60 -13.64 0.91
C ALA A 29 4.92 -12.18 1.26
N HIS A 30 3.89 -11.34 1.47
CA HIS A 30 4.09 -9.95 1.82
C HIS A 30 4.28 -9.76 3.33
N GLY A 31 5.39 -9.14 3.71
CA GLY A 31 5.75 -8.91 5.10
C GLY A 31 6.39 -7.53 5.33
N PRO A 32 6.77 -7.23 6.57
CA PRO A 32 7.45 -5.99 6.90
C PRO A 32 8.72 -5.81 6.06
N GLY A 33 8.81 -4.69 5.33
CA GLY A 33 9.97 -4.39 4.47
C GLY A 33 9.91 -5.00 3.07
N SER A 34 8.84 -5.70 2.70
CA SER A 34 8.70 -6.26 1.36
C SER A 34 8.74 -5.17 0.27
N HIS A 35 9.54 -5.41 -0.76
CA HIS A 35 9.60 -4.64 -2.01
C HIS A 35 9.82 -3.12 -1.82
N GLY A 36 10.71 -2.75 -0.89
CA GLY A 36 11.38 -1.44 -0.90
C GLY A 36 10.49 -0.22 -0.57
N VAL A 37 9.33 -0.41 0.06
CA VAL A 37 8.38 0.71 0.29
C VAL A 37 8.96 1.79 1.21
N ARG A 38 9.77 1.40 2.20
CA ARG A 38 10.36 2.33 3.16
C ARG A 38 11.43 3.19 2.49
N GLU A 39 12.27 2.56 1.70
CA GLU A 39 13.35 3.17 0.92
C GLU A 39 12.77 4.11 -0.15
N PHE A 40 11.69 3.70 -0.81
CA PHE A 40 10.97 4.53 -1.77
C PHE A 40 10.41 5.80 -1.12
N VAL A 41 9.71 5.68 0.02
CA VAL A 41 9.15 6.83 0.74
C VAL A 41 10.24 7.74 1.30
N ALA A 42 11.36 7.18 1.77
CA ALA A 42 12.50 7.96 2.27
C ALA A 42 13.14 8.85 1.18
N GLY A 43 13.01 8.48 -0.09
CA GLY A 43 13.44 9.29 -1.24
C GLY A 43 12.44 10.35 -1.69
N CYS A 44 11.23 10.40 -1.09
CA CYS A 44 10.17 11.33 -1.46
C CYS A 44 10.02 12.45 -0.43
N GLU A 45 9.79 13.68 -0.90
CA GLU A 45 9.51 14.83 -0.01
C GLU A 45 8.13 14.72 0.66
N ALA A 46 7.15 14.14 -0.05
CA ALA A 46 5.79 13.95 0.44
C ALA A 46 5.13 12.72 -0.17
N VAL A 47 4.11 12.19 0.52
CA VAL A 47 3.24 11.12 0.03
C VAL A 47 1.83 11.68 -0.14
N LEU A 48 1.23 11.44 -1.31
CA LEU A 48 -0.16 11.79 -1.60
C LEU A 48 -0.96 10.51 -1.84
N MET A 49 -2.17 10.46 -1.28
CA MET A 49 -3.11 9.37 -1.54
C MET A 49 -4.55 9.88 -1.44
N GLY A 50 -5.46 9.20 -2.14
CA GLY A 50 -6.89 9.51 -2.07
C GLY A 50 -7.52 9.01 -0.77
N ARG A 51 -8.70 9.55 -0.44
CA ARG A 51 -9.50 9.17 0.74
C ARG A 51 -9.70 7.66 0.86
N THR A 52 -10.04 6.99 -0.25
CA THR A 52 -10.26 5.54 -0.32
C THR A 52 -9.03 4.73 0.12
N THR A 53 -7.83 5.26 -0.05
CA THR A 53 -6.58 4.62 0.42
C THR A 53 -6.23 5.03 1.86
N PHE A 54 -6.46 6.30 2.21
CA PHE A 54 -6.06 6.86 3.49
C PHE A 54 -6.91 6.35 4.66
N GLU A 55 -8.24 6.35 4.53
CA GLU A 55 -9.14 6.00 5.63
C GLU A 55 -8.90 4.57 6.17
N PRO A 56 -8.75 3.52 5.32
CA PRO A 56 -8.41 2.18 5.81
C PRO A 56 -7.03 2.10 6.46
N ALA A 57 -6.06 2.91 6.02
CA ALA A 57 -4.70 2.89 6.59
C ALA A 57 -4.68 3.38 8.04
N LEU A 58 -5.60 4.27 8.42
CA LEU A 58 -5.72 4.77 9.80
C LEU A 58 -6.17 3.67 10.78
N THR A 59 -6.95 2.70 10.32
CA THR A 59 -7.44 1.60 11.16
C THR A 59 -6.48 0.41 11.18
N ALA A 60 -5.63 0.25 10.17
CA ALA A 60 -4.68 -0.85 10.05
C ALA A 60 -3.61 -0.91 11.16
N GLY A 61 -3.28 0.23 11.78
CA GLY A 61 -2.29 0.32 12.88
C GLY A 61 -2.81 -0.09 14.26
N ARG A 62 -4.11 -0.34 14.42
CA ARG A 62 -4.70 -0.88 15.65
C ARG A 62 -4.85 -2.39 15.47
N GLY A 63 -3.83 -3.11 15.91
CA GLY A 63 -3.71 -4.56 15.73
C GLY A 63 -5.04 -5.30 15.94
N ARG A 64 -5.40 -6.14 14.97
CA ARG A 64 -6.29 -7.28 15.24
C ARG A 64 -5.51 -8.23 16.13
N THR A 65 -5.90 -8.30 17.41
CA THR A 65 -5.75 -9.50 18.24
C THR A 65 -6.44 -10.68 17.55
#